data_AF-A0A3R8LQB6-F1
#
_entry.id   AF-A0A3R8LQB6-F1
#
_cell.length_a   1.000
_cell.length_b   1.000
_cell.length_c   1.000
_cell.angle_alpha   90.00
_cell.angle_beta   90.00
_cell.angle_gamma   90.00
#
_symmetry.space_group_name_H-M   'P 1'
#
loop_
_entity.id
_entity.type
_entity.pdbx_description
1 polymer ?
#
loop_
_entity_poly.entity_id
_entity_poly.type
_entity_poly.pdbx_seq_one_letter_code
_entity_poly.pdbx_strand_id
1 'polypeptide(L)'
;MNKPGNRPYTEGMSFPPRSMVEIDDVAGARRTVLVRLNAMTFSERGMQDGATPRALHPVLGPRLLGTFWEHVSRNGLQGVLDAAVGYLRKTGQHDVVADPVMLPKMIRALEQGGNPGDITEKRLKDALDGVRRDEQAVRSAERLMMQYLDDLRRDVRPDAGKIMRAGKNDRVGETPGENLGDVNRLTP
;
A
#
# COMPACT_ATOMS: atom_id res chain seq x y z
N MET A 1 -27.07 -27.39 -20.93
CA MET A 1 -26.82 -26.64 -19.68
C MET A 1 -25.41 -26.98 -19.20
N ASN A 2 -24.43 -26.11 -19.48
CA ASN A 2 -23.04 -26.28 -19.03
C ASN A 2 -22.88 -25.65 -17.66
N LYS A 3 -22.29 -26.40 -16.71
CA LYS A 3 -21.88 -25.92 -15.39
C LYS A 3 -20.87 -24.77 -15.55
N PRO A 4 -20.90 -23.73 -14.70
CA PRO A 4 -19.84 -22.72 -14.69
C PRO A 4 -18.54 -23.39 -14.24
N GLY A 5 -17.65 -23.63 -15.19
CA GLY A 5 -16.31 -24.10 -14.93
C GLY A 5 -15.55 -23.07 -14.11
N ASN A 6 -15.03 -23.51 -12.97
CA ASN A 6 -13.92 -22.90 -12.26
C ASN A 6 -12.91 -22.39 -13.28
N ARG A 7 -12.81 -21.06 -13.45
CA ARG A 7 -11.62 -20.49 -14.07
C ARG A 7 -10.50 -20.76 -13.07
N PRO A 8 -9.44 -21.50 -13.43
CA PRO A 8 -8.29 -21.64 -12.55
C PRO A 8 -7.80 -20.22 -12.22
N TYR A 9 -7.52 -19.96 -10.95
CA TYR A 9 -6.80 -18.76 -10.53
C TYR A 9 -5.61 -18.59 -11.47
N THR A 10 -5.60 -17.49 -12.22
CA THR A 10 -4.58 -17.14 -13.22
C THR A 10 -3.18 -17.41 -12.68
N GLU A 11 -2.39 -18.20 -13.41
CA GLU A 11 -0.93 -18.21 -13.28
C GLU A 11 -0.46 -16.75 -13.10
N GLY A 12 0.18 -16.50 -11.96
CA GLY A 12 0.52 -15.15 -11.55
C GLY A 12 1.43 -14.50 -12.58
N MET A 13 1.03 -13.34 -13.12
CA MET A 13 1.93 -12.48 -13.86
C MET A 13 3.14 -12.19 -12.98
N SER A 14 4.31 -12.63 -13.43
CA SER A 14 5.59 -12.41 -12.77
C SER A 14 6.49 -11.65 -13.74
N PHE A 15 7.11 -10.59 -13.26
CA PHE A 15 8.11 -9.82 -14.01
C PHE A 15 9.48 -9.98 -13.35
N PRO A 16 10.58 -9.79 -14.07
CA PRO A 16 11.90 -9.91 -13.47
C PRO A 16 12.02 -8.97 -12.25
N PRO A 17 12.59 -9.43 -11.13
CA PRO A 17 12.85 -8.57 -9.98
C PRO A 17 13.55 -7.27 -10.36
N ARG A 18 13.22 -6.17 -9.67
CA ARG A 18 13.81 -4.83 -9.89
C ARG A 18 13.51 -4.22 -11.26
N SER A 19 12.58 -4.80 -12.02
CA SER A 19 12.13 -4.20 -13.26
C SER A 19 11.25 -2.98 -13.00
N MET A 20 11.36 -2.00 -13.89
CA MET A 20 10.37 -0.96 -14.06
C MET A 20 9.21 -1.48 -14.90
N VAL A 21 7.99 -1.19 -14.45
CA VAL A 21 6.75 -1.54 -15.13
C VAL A 21 5.87 -0.31 -15.17
N GLU A 22 5.17 -0.08 -16.28
CA GLU A 22 4.05 0.86 -16.33
C GLU A 22 2.76 0.12 -16.05
N ILE A 23 1.94 0.67 -15.15
CA ILE A 23 0.61 0.17 -14.84
C ILE A 23 -0.42 1.26 -15.04
N ASP A 24 -1.64 0.85 -15.35
CA ASP A 24 -2.77 1.75 -15.47
C ASP A 24 -3.29 2.09 -14.07
N ASP A 25 -3.52 3.38 -13.85
CA ASP A 25 -4.24 3.91 -12.70
C ASP A 25 -5.75 3.84 -12.94
N VAL A 26 -6.54 3.86 -11.87
CA VAL A 26 -8.01 3.88 -11.94
C VAL A 26 -8.57 5.10 -12.69
N ALA A 27 -7.78 6.18 -12.81
CA ALA A 27 -8.11 7.36 -13.61
C ALA A 27 -7.68 7.27 -15.09
N GLY A 28 -7.15 6.13 -15.54
CA GLY A 28 -6.69 5.91 -16.92
C GLY A 28 -5.31 6.50 -17.25
N ALA A 29 -4.62 7.12 -16.29
CA ALA A 29 -3.23 7.51 -16.43
C ALA A 29 -2.30 6.29 -16.28
N ARG A 30 -1.09 6.33 -16.86
CA ARG A 30 -0.09 5.28 -16.63
C ARG A 30 0.94 5.74 -15.61
N ARG A 31 1.27 4.87 -14.66
CA ARG A 31 2.23 5.13 -13.59
C ARG A 31 3.38 4.14 -13.65
N THR A 32 4.59 4.62 -13.38
CA THR A 32 5.78 3.77 -13.29
C THR A 32 5.89 3.17 -11.90
N VAL A 33 6.13 1.87 -11.82
CA VAL A 33 6.31 1.12 -10.57
C VAL A 33 7.55 0.25 -10.66
N LEU A 34 8.06 -0.17 -9.50
CA LEU A 34 9.20 -1.08 -9.43
C LEU A 34 8.76 -2.45 -8.91
N VAL A 35 9.11 -3.49 -9.64
CA VAL A 35 8.88 -4.89 -9.24
C VAL A 35 9.82 -5.25 -8.09
N ARG A 36 9.25 -5.82 -7.03
CA ARG A 36 9.96 -6.23 -5.82
C ARG A 36 10.74 -7.52 -6.07
N LEU A 37 11.56 -7.91 -5.10
CA LEU A 37 12.41 -9.11 -5.21
C LEU A 37 11.63 -10.41 -5.38
N ASN A 38 10.38 -10.46 -4.93
CA ASN A 38 9.50 -11.62 -5.08
C ASN A 38 8.85 -11.73 -6.47
N ALA A 39 9.17 -10.85 -7.43
CA ALA A 39 8.71 -10.86 -8.82
C ALA A 39 7.18 -10.71 -9.04
N MET A 40 6.37 -10.78 -7.98
CA MET A 40 4.90 -10.78 -8.02
C MET A 40 4.29 -9.50 -7.43
N THR A 41 5.06 -8.76 -6.64
CA THR A 41 4.60 -7.50 -6.04
C THR A 41 5.39 -6.32 -6.58
N PHE A 42 4.80 -5.13 -6.49
CA PHE A 42 5.44 -3.89 -6.89
C PHE A 42 5.32 -2.83 -5.81
N SER A 43 6.15 -1.79 -5.93
CA SER A 43 6.03 -0.56 -5.17
C SER A 43 5.72 0.61 -6.11
N GLU A 44 4.65 1.33 -5.81
CA GLU A 44 4.32 2.62 -6.44
C GLU A 44 5.03 3.79 -5.78
N ARG A 45 5.56 3.61 -4.58
CA ARG A 45 6.05 4.70 -3.74
C ARG A 45 7.47 4.39 -3.29
N GLY A 46 8.10 5.38 -2.69
CA GLY A 46 9.44 5.18 -2.14
C GLY A 46 9.48 4.01 -1.17
N MET A 47 10.60 3.29 -1.13
CA MET A 47 10.73 2.07 -0.32
C MET A 47 11.01 2.37 1.17
N GLN A 48 10.20 3.23 1.75
CA GLN A 48 10.21 3.57 3.17
C GLN A 48 9.41 2.55 3.98
N ASP A 49 9.63 2.47 5.29
CA ASP A 49 9.05 1.45 6.19
C ASP A 49 7.50 1.37 6.19
N GLY A 50 6.81 2.39 5.68
CA GLY A 50 5.35 2.39 5.51
C GLY A 50 4.83 1.91 4.14
N ALA A 51 5.70 1.63 3.17
CA ALA A 51 5.28 1.24 1.82
C ALA A 51 4.83 -0.23 1.79
N THR A 52 3.52 -0.45 1.61
CA THR A 52 2.97 -1.82 1.52
C THR A 52 3.07 -2.32 0.09
N PRO A 53 3.71 -3.47 -0.18
CA PRO A 53 3.80 -4.03 -1.52
C PRO A 53 2.42 -4.40 -2.05
N ARG A 54 2.15 -4.09 -3.31
CA ARG A 54 0.89 -4.42 -3.98
C ARG A 54 1.10 -5.59 -4.94
N ALA A 55 0.12 -6.49 -5.01
CA ALA A 55 0.13 -7.58 -5.98
C ALA A 55 -0.02 -7.03 -7.39
N LEU A 56 0.85 -7.44 -8.30
CA LEU A 56 0.76 -7.07 -9.70
C LEU A 56 -0.30 -7.94 -10.39
N HIS A 57 -1.36 -7.31 -10.89
CA HIS A 57 -2.51 -8.01 -11.46
C HIS A 57 -2.74 -7.60 -12.93
N PRO A 58 -3.15 -8.52 -13.83
CA PRO A 58 -3.38 -8.21 -15.24
C PRO A 58 -4.34 -7.04 -15.51
N VAL A 59 -5.30 -6.80 -14.60
CA VAL A 59 -6.25 -5.67 -14.68
C VAL A 59 -5.57 -4.30 -14.69
N LEU A 60 -4.34 -4.23 -14.18
CA LEU A 60 -3.53 -3.02 -14.16
C LEU A 60 -2.79 -2.78 -15.49
N GLY A 61 -3.04 -3.59 -16.52
CA GLY A 61 -2.42 -3.46 -17.84
C GLY A 61 -0.88 -3.36 -17.81
N PRO A 62 -0.15 -4.20 -17.05
CA PRO A 62 1.28 -3.98 -16.82
C PRO A 62 2.11 -4.07 -18.12
N ARG A 63 2.99 -3.09 -18.33
CA ARG A 63 3.95 -3.05 -19.45
C ARG A 63 5.38 -3.00 -18.90
N LEU A 64 6.18 -4.01 -19.23
CA LEU A 64 7.60 -4.06 -18.85
C LEU A 64 8.40 -2.99 -19.59
N LEU A 65 9.15 -2.18 -18.85
CA LEU A 65 10.14 -1.24 -19.39
C LEU A 65 11.57 -1.82 -19.36
N GLY A 66 11.80 -2.85 -18.54
CA GLY A 66 13.12 -3.42 -18.25
C GLY A 66 13.64 -2.95 -16.89
N THR A 67 14.88 -3.26 -16.55
CA THR A 67 15.51 -2.66 -15.36
C THR A 67 15.78 -1.17 -15.58
N PHE A 68 15.97 -0.41 -14.50
CA PHE A 68 16.25 1.02 -14.59
C PHE A 68 17.48 1.33 -15.48
N TRP A 69 18.56 0.58 -15.31
CA TRP A 69 19.78 0.78 -16.08
C TRP A 69 19.62 0.40 -17.55
N GLU A 70 18.89 -0.68 -17.85
CA GLU A 70 18.56 -1.05 -19.23
C GLU A 70 17.68 0.02 -19.88
N HIS A 71 16.70 0.56 -19.15
CA HIS A 71 15.84 1.63 -19.65
C HIS A 71 16.64 2.89 -19.97
N VAL A 72 17.53 3.30 -19.06
CA VAL A 72 18.42 4.46 -19.28
C VAL A 72 19.33 4.24 -20.49
N SER A 73 19.98 3.08 -20.57
CA SER A 73 20.91 2.75 -21.65
C SER A 73 20.22 2.67 -23.01
N ARG A 74 19.11 1.93 -23.11
CA ARG A 74 18.40 1.70 -24.38
C ARG A 74 17.79 2.97 -24.98
N ASN A 75 17.44 3.94 -24.13
CA ASN A 75 16.82 5.19 -24.57
C ASN A 75 17.80 6.38 -24.59
N GLY A 76 19.10 6.14 -24.38
CA GLY A 76 20.11 7.20 -24.42
C GLY A 76 19.95 8.26 -23.33
N LEU A 77 19.40 7.89 -22.16
CA LEU A 77 19.02 8.83 -21.10
C LEU A 77 20.16 9.13 -20.11
N GLN A 78 21.41 8.75 -20.42
CA GLN A 78 22.53 8.94 -19.49
C GLN A 78 22.72 10.42 -19.12
N GLY A 79 22.67 11.33 -20.11
CA GLY A 79 22.76 12.77 -19.84
C GLY A 79 21.60 13.31 -19.00
N VAL A 80 20.39 12.76 -19.18
CA VAL A 80 19.21 13.10 -18.36
C VAL A 80 19.41 12.63 -16.92
N LEU A 81 19.93 11.41 -16.75
CA LEU A 81 20.24 10.85 -15.44
C LEU A 81 21.28 11.71 -14.70
N ASP A 82 22.37 12.05 -15.37
CA ASP A 82 23.45 12.84 -14.77
C ASP A 82 22.95 14.25 -14.38
N ALA A 83 22.15 14.89 -15.25
CA ALA A 83 21.53 16.18 -14.95
C ALA A 83 20.55 16.11 -13.77
N ALA A 84 19.71 15.07 -13.71
CA ALA A 84 18.77 14.86 -12.62
C ALA A 84 19.50 14.62 -11.29
N VAL A 85 20.49 13.71 -11.26
CA VAL A 85 21.29 13.43 -10.05
C VAL A 85 22.06 14.67 -9.62
N GLY A 86 22.65 15.42 -10.55
CA GLY A 86 23.34 16.68 -10.26
C GLY A 86 22.41 17.71 -9.62
N TYR A 87 21.22 17.90 -10.19
CA TYR A 87 20.21 18.81 -9.64
C TYR A 87 19.71 18.37 -8.26
N LEU A 88 19.41 17.09 -8.07
CA LEU A 88 18.94 16.57 -6.77
C LEU A 88 20.01 16.75 -5.69
N ARG A 89 21.28 16.53 -6.00
CA ARG A 89 22.40 16.79 -5.08
C ARG A 89 22.55 18.29 -4.77
N LYS A 90 22.48 19.15 -5.79
CA LYS A 90 22.55 20.63 -5.64
C LYS A 90 21.43 21.16 -4.73
N THR A 91 20.25 20.54 -4.80
CA THR A 91 19.04 20.96 -4.06
C THR A 91 18.79 20.17 -2.77
N GLY A 92 19.75 19.33 -2.34
CA GLY A 92 19.68 18.58 -1.08
C GLY A 92 18.64 17.45 -1.05
N GLN A 93 18.16 17.00 -2.22
CA GLN A 93 17.12 15.99 -2.39
C GLN A 93 17.71 14.56 -2.33
N HIS A 94 18.44 14.27 -1.26
CA HIS A 94 19.12 12.98 -1.09
C HIS A 94 18.15 11.81 -0.95
N ASP A 95 16.95 12.08 -0.43
CA ASP A 95 15.85 11.11 -0.34
C ASP A 95 15.49 10.54 -1.72
N VAL A 96 15.36 11.40 -2.73
CA VAL A 96 15.00 10.98 -4.09
C VAL A 96 16.12 10.17 -4.75
N VAL A 97 17.39 10.55 -4.53
CA VAL A 97 18.56 9.84 -5.09
C VAL A 97 18.73 8.46 -4.48
N ALA A 98 18.49 8.33 -3.17
CA ALA A 98 18.58 7.05 -2.47
C ALA A 98 17.36 6.15 -2.72
N ASP A 99 16.25 6.72 -3.17
CA ASP A 99 15.01 5.98 -3.35
C ASP A 99 14.97 5.21 -4.69
N PRO A 100 14.78 3.88 -4.64
CA PRO A 100 14.82 3.02 -5.83
C PRO A 100 13.60 3.17 -6.75
N VAL A 101 12.57 3.95 -6.36
CA VAL A 101 11.35 4.21 -7.14
C VAL A 101 11.30 5.66 -7.61
N MET A 102 11.66 6.61 -6.76
CA MET A 102 11.51 8.03 -7.08
C MET A 102 12.44 8.51 -8.20
N LEU A 103 13.72 8.13 -8.17
CA LEU A 103 14.65 8.50 -9.25
C LEU A 103 14.20 7.91 -10.61
N PRO A 104 13.86 6.62 -10.75
CA PRO A 104 13.28 6.09 -11.98
C PRO A 104 12.03 6.83 -12.45
N LYS A 105 11.11 7.19 -11.54
CA LYS A 105 9.93 8.00 -11.87
C LYS A 105 10.31 9.38 -12.42
N MET A 106 11.30 10.03 -11.82
CA MET A 106 11.78 11.33 -12.27
C MET A 106 12.38 11.24 -13.68
N ILE A 107 13.21 10.22 -13.95
CA ILE A 107 13.79 10.00 -15.28
C ILE A 107 12.68 9.74 -16.32
N ARG A 108 11.68 8.93 -15.97
CA ARG A 108 10.54 8.66 -16.86
C ARG A 108 9.72 9.93 -17.14
N ALA A 109 9.48 10.76 -16.13
CA ALA A 109 8.77 12.03 -16.31
C ALA A 109 9.55 13.00 -17.23
N LEU A 110 10.88 13.06 -17.10
CA LEU A 110 11.73 13.88 -17.96
C LEU A 110 11.73 13.39 -19.41
N GLU A 111 11.78 12.07 -19.62
CA GLU A 111 11.67 11.43 -20.93
C GLU A 111 10.32 11.73 -21.61
N GLN A 112 9.22 11.65 -20.85
CA GLN A 112 7.87 11.94 -21.37
C GLN A 112 7.63 13.43 -21.61
N GLY A 113 8.32 14.30 -20.87
CA GLY A 113 8.13 15.75 -20.89
C GLY A 113 8.80 16.49 -22.06
N GLY A 114 9.39 15.79 -23.04
CA GLY A 114 9.98 16.39 -24.23
C GLY A 114 11.39 15.90 -24.54
N ASN A 115 12.12 16.62 -25.40
CA ASN A 115 13.43 16.19 -25.89
C ASN A 115 14.44 15.98 -24.73
N PRO A 116 15.05 14.77 -24.59
CA PRO A 116 16.09 14.49 -23.61
C PRO A 116 17.33 15.38 -23.71
N GLY A 117 17.59 16.02 -24.86
CA GLY A 117 18.72 16.93 -25.06
C GLY A 117 18.52 18.34 -24.50
N ASP A 118 17.30 18.72 -24.09
CA ASP A 118 16.96 20.07 -23.61
C ASP A 118 16.54 20.04 -22.14
N ILE A 119 17.43 19.55 -21.27
CA ILE A 119 17.17 19.46 -19.83
C ILE A 119 17.53 20.79 -19.18
N THR A 120 16.50 21.54 -18.78
CA THR A 120 16.63 22.79 -18.04
C THR A 120 16.33 22.59 -16.55
N GLU A 121 16.82 23.49 -15.70
CA GLU A 121 16.55 23.46 -14.25
C GLU A 121 15.05 23.52 -13.94
N LYS A 122 14.28 24.26 -14.75
CA LYS A 122 12.81 24.28 -14.65
C LYS A 122 12.20 22.90 -14.91
N ARG A 123 12.61 22.20 -15.98
CA ARG A 123 12.10 20.84 -16.27
C ARG A 123 12.47 19.85 -15.16
N LEU A 124 13.67 19.95 -14.62
CA LEU A 124 14.10 19.13 -13.49
C LEU A 124 13.24 19.38 -12.24
N LYS A 125 12.97 20.64 -11.91
CA LYS A 125 12.07 21.02 -10.82
C LYS A 125 10.65 20.52 -11.06
N ASP A 126 10.09 20.75 -12.25
CA ASP A 126 8.72 20.36 -12.59
C ASP A 126 8.54 18.83 -12.55
N ALA A 127 9.55 18.07 -13.00
CA ALA A 127 9.57 16.62 -12.90
C ALA A 127 9.60 16.15 -11.45
N LEU A 128 10.46 16.73 -10.60
CA LEU A 128 10.52 16.42 -9.18
C LEU A 128 9.19 16.72 -8.46
N ASP A 129 8.62 17.89 -8.71
CA ASP A 129 7.31 18.29 -8.15
C ASP A 129 6.19 17.35 -8.64
N GLY A 130 6.25 16.90 -9.89
CA GLY A 130 5.38 15.87 -10.44
C GLY A 130 5.47 14.55 -9.67
N VAL A 131 6.68 14.03 -9.49
CA VAL A 131 6.92 12.77 -8.75
C VAL A 131 6.45 12.86 -7.31
N ARG A 132 6.71 13.98 -6.62
CA ARG A 132 6.26 14.19 -5.23
C ARG A 132 4.72 14.24 -5.14
N ARG A 133 4.06 14.90 -6.10
CA ARG A 133 2.58 14.95 -6.17
C ARG A 133 1.98 13.57 -6.43
N ASP A 134 2.52 12.82 -7.37
CA ASP A 134 2.09 11.45 -7.64
C ASP A 134 2.26 10.58 -6.38
N GLU A 135 3.42 10.67 -5.72
CA GLU A 135 3.66 9.94 -4.49
C GLU A 135 2.65 10.32 -3.40
N GLN A 136 2.34 11.61 -3.22
CA GLN A 136 1.35 12.09 -2.26
C GLN A 136 -0.08 11.63 -2.59
N ALA A 137 -0.44 11.59 -3.87
CA ALA A 137 -1.72 11.07 -4.34
C ALA A 137 -1.88 9.60 -3.98
N VAL A 138 -0.82 8.79 -4.18
CA VAL A 138 -0.84 7.38 -3.81
C VAL A 138 -0.97 7.23 -2.27
N ARG A 139 -0.26 8.01 -1.42
CA ARG A 139 -0.48 7.90 0.06
C ARG A 139 -1.91 8.24 0.44
N SER A 140 -2.47 9.27 -0.18
CA SER A 140 -3.82 9.71 0.12
C SER A 140 -4.85 8.64 -0.24
N ALA A 141 -4.70 8.01 -1.42
CA ALA A 141 -5.54 6.91 -1.85
C ALA A 141 -5.41 5.69 -0.93
N GLU A 142 -4.18 5.31 -0.56
CA GLU A 142 -3.92 4.21 0.38
C GLU A 142 -4.57 4.48 1.74
N ARG A 143 -4.45 5.69 2.28
CA ARG A 143 -5.05 6.07 3.57
C ARG A 143 -6.58 5.96 3.52
N LEU A 144 -7.21 6.47 2.46
CA LEU A 144 -8.67 6.39 2.30
C LEU A 144 -9.15 4.95 2.16
N MET A 145 -8.43 4.12 1.40
CA MET A 145 -8.74 2.71 1.26
C MET A 145 -8.64 1.97 2.60
N MET A 146 -7.59 2.22 3.38
CA MET A 146 -7.43 1.60 4.71
C MET A 146 -8.54 2.03 5.66
N GLN A 147 -8.91 3.31 5.66
CA GLN A 147 -10.04 3.80 6.45
C GLN A 147 -11.35 3.11 6.06
N TYR A 148 -11.63 3.01 4.76
CA TYR A 148 -12.83 2.33 4.26
C TYR A 148 -12.88 0.85 4.67
N LEU A 149 -11.75 0.14 4.59
CA LEU A 149 -11.65 -1.26 5.02
C LEU A 149 -11.86 -1.42 6.53
N ASP A 150 -11.39 -0.47 7.33
CA ASP A 150 -11.61 -0.48 8.77
C ASP A 150 -13.07 -0.19 9.14
N ASP A 151 -13.74 0.72 8.43
CA ASP A 151 -15.17 0.98 8.61
C ASP A 151 -16.00 -0.26 8.26
N LEU A 152 -15.74 -0.93 7.14
CA LEU A 152 -16.38 -2.20 6.79
C LEU A 152 -16.17 -3.28 7.86
N ARG A 153 -14.97 -3.36 8.45
CA ARG A 153 -14.68 -4.33 9.52
C ARG A 153 -15.47 -4.04 10.79
N ARG A 154 -15.74 -2.77 11.10
CA ARG A 154 -16.58 -2.36 12.24
C ARG A 154 -18.04 -2.71 12.00
N ASP A 155 -18.54 -2.45 10.80
CA ASP A 155 -19.94 -2.72 10.43
C ASP A 155 -20.26 -4.22 10.37
N VAL A 156 -19.31 -5.07 9.98
CA VAL A 156 -19.46 -6.54 9.96
C VAL A 156 -19.35 -7.16 11.37
N ARG A 157 -18.99 -6.40 12.41
CA ARG A 157 -19.09 -6.82 13.82
C ARG A 157 -20.22 -6.07 14.55
N PRO A 158 -21.51 -6.37 14.29
CA PRO A 158 -22.55 -5.91 15.19
C PRO A 158 -22.45 -6.73 16.49
N ASP A 159 -22.19 -6.04 17.61
CA ASP A 159 -22.53 -6.45 18.97
C ASP A 159 -22.62 -7.97 19.26
N ALA A 160 -21.49 -8.66 19.31
CA ALA A 160 -21.39 -9.95 20.01
C ALA A 160 -21.46 -9.80 21.55
N GLY A 161 -21.83 -8.62 22.06
CA GLY A 161 -21.80 -8.27 23.48
C GLY A 161 -23.15 -8.00 24.14
N LYS A 162 -24.29 -8.08 23.42
CA LYS A 162 -25.61 -7.69 23.98
C LYS A 162 -26.70 -8.75 23.97
N ILE A 163 -26.34 -10.03 23.84
CA ILE A 163 -27.31 -11.14 23.95
C ILE A 163 -26.81 -12.20 24.94
N MET A 164 -26.56 -11.85 26.21
CA MET A 164 -26.51 -12.84 27.31
C MET A 164 -26.60 -12.15 28.68
N ARG A 165 -27.74 -11.52 29.02
CA ARG A 165 -28.17 -11.30 30.41
C ARG A 165 -29.70 -11.21 30.50
N ALA A 166 -30.37 -12.35 30.34
CA ALA A 166 -31.73 -12.55 30.84
C ALA A 166 -31.97 -14.07 30.95
N GLY A 167 -31.47 -14.68 32.02
CA GLY A 167 -31.65 -16.12 32.24
C GLY A 167 -30.83 -16.64 33.41
N LYS A 168 -31.40 -16.49 34.62
CA LYS A 168 -31.07 -17.09 35.94
C LYS A 168 -31.46 -16.04 36.98
N ASN A 169 -32.26 -16.27 38.02
CA ASN A 169 -32.77 -17.46 38.68
C ASN A 169 -33.91 -16.96 39.57
N ASP A 170 -35.10 -17.56 39.52
CA ASP A 170 -36.05 -17.48 40.64
C ASP A 170 -36.62 -18.88 40.89
N ARG A 171 -35.84 -19.67 41.63
CA ARG A 171 -36.34 -20.74 42.49
C ARG A 171 -35.82 -20.45 43.88
N VAL A 172 -36.68 -19.95 44.75
CA VAL A 172 -36.51 -20.05 46.19
C VAL A 172 -37.83 -20.56 46.74
N GLY A 173 -37.86 -21.86 47.03
CA GLY A 173 -38.80 -22.41 47.99
C GLY A 173 -38.02 -22.61 49.27
N GLU A 174 -38.37 -21.89 50.33
CA GLU A 174 -37.98 -22.21 51.70
C GLU A 174 -39.14 -21.80 52.63
N THR A 175 -39.65 -22.78 53.38
CA THR A 175 -40.49 -22.63 54.57
C THR A 175 -39.72 -23.18 55.79
N PRO A 176 -40.13 -22.82 57.02
CA PRO A 176 -39.24 -22.19 57.99
C PRO A 176 -38.67 -23.17 59.02
N GLY A 177 -37.53 -22.80 59.61
CA GLY A 177 -36.93 -23.50 60.74
C GLY A 177 -36.11 -22.54 61.60
N GLU A 178 -36.78 -21.62 62.29
CA GLU A 178 -36.18 -20.91 63.42
C GLU A 178 -36.05 -21.90 64.58
N ASN A 179 -34.83 -22.38 64.83
CA ASN A 179 -34.50 -23.10 66.05
C ASN A 179 -33.74 -22.16 66.97
N LEU A 180 -34.40 -21.85 68.09
CA LEU A 180 -33.91 -21.07 69.22
C LEU A 180 -32.73 -21.77 69.90
N GLY A 181 -31.74 -20.99 70.31
CA GLY A 181 -30.96 -21.30 71.50
C GLY A 181 -29.46 -21.22 71.35
N ASP A 182 -28.91 -20.01 71.34
CA ASP A 182 -27.54 -19.78 71.83
C ASP A 182 -27.61 -19.26 73.26
N VAL A 183 -27.39 -20.18 74.20
CA VAL A 183 -27.21 -19.88 75.63
C VAL A 183 -25.71 -19.98 75.92
N ASN A 184 -25.10 -18.82 76.13
CA ASN A 184 -24.07 -18.55 77.15
C ASN A 184 -22.72 -19.30 77.12
N ARG A 185 -21.63 -18.53 76.91
CA ARG A 185 -20.57 -18.17 77.90
C ARG A 185 -19.32 -17.70 77.15
N LEU A 186 -18.91 -16.43 77.26
CA LEU A 186 -18.02 -15.88 78.30
C LEU A 186 -16.80 -16.79 78.60
N THR A 187 -15.65 -16.34 78.09
CA THR A 187 -14.27 -16.65 78.50
C THR A 187 -14.02 -16.35 79.99
N PRO A 188 -12.92 -16.80 80.62
CA PRO A 188 -11.68 -17.38 80.07
C PRO A 188 -11.38 -18.84 80.47
#